data_AF-A0AA42IAU6-F1
#
_entry.id   AF-A0AA42IAU6-F1
#
_cell.length_a   1.000
_cell.length_b   1.000
_cell.length_c   1.000
_cell.angle_alpha   90.00
_cell.angle_beta   90.00
_cell.angle_gamma   90.00
#
_symmetry.space_group_name_H-M   'P 1'
#
loop_
_entity.id
_entity.type
_entity.pdbx_description
1 polymer ?
#
loop_
_entity_poly.entity_id
_entity_poly.type
_entity_poly.pdbx_seq_one_letter_code
_entity_poly.pdbx_strand_id
1 'polypeptide(L)'
;MNKRLLLTILIVVVVLVAIVVWKSTASSAAVQHTKSTASSQDSSAQMSDESMLNKSKDEVFQDSLLKQLKTLQQQPGNITEFLNEFKASCPISDCNAALAKALANYPDQKFAALVANLLKRIPQYEQQMQSTVLSTALSPKERFDALWKLREQTLGQAEAMLGFGQERQYANYHFAYHDLAQKQNLSAEQRLKAFEQLQKQYPDATQQESKIGQYQQALNLLEQGSHNPAETARLKQQLQQQYLTEQQRQQVQQREQQEDQQQQQVNQYQQALQQLQHEMQPLKTQLSEAEWQQQYQSRLENLRLKMFP
;
A
#
# COMPACT_ATOMS: atom_id res chain seq x y z
N MET A 1 7.07 -38.45 17.89
CA MET A 1 7.04 -37.54 16.72
C MET A 1 7.96 -36.36 17.01
N ASN A 2 9.04 -36.18 16.25
CA ASN A 2 10.12 -35.26 16.61
C ASN A 2 9.63 -33.81 16.68
N LYS A 3 9.76 -33.17 17.85
CA LYS A 3 9.37 -31.76 18.08
C LYS A 3 10.04 -30.80 17.10
N ARG A 4 11.23 -31.13 16.60
CA ARG A 4 11.94 -30.39 15.54
C ARG A 4 11.31 -30.55 14.15
N LEU A 5 10.69 -31.70 13.86
CA LEU A 5 9.98 -31.96 12.61
C LEU A 5 8.62 -31.25 12.60
N LEU A 6 7.94 -31.20 13.74
CA LEU A 6 6.64 -30.52 13.88
C LEU A 6 6.79 -28.99 13.76
N LEU A 7 7.88 -28.43 14.29
CA LEU A 7 8.19 -27.00 14.21
C LEU A 7 8.62 -26.57 12.81
N THR A 8 9.34 -27.43 12.07
CA THR A 8 9.72 -27.16 10.68
C THR A 8 8.51 -27.26 9.74
N ILE A 9 7.60 -28.20 9.96
CA ILE A 9 6.34 -28.27 9.18
C ILE A 9 5.46 -27.04 9.45
N LEU A 10 5.36 -26.57 10.70
CA LEU A 10 4.61 -25.35 11.03
C LEU A 10 5.22 -24.09 10.39
N ILE A 11 6.55 -23.95 10.40
CA ILE A 11 7.23 -22.82 9.76
C ILE A 11 7.07 -22.87 8.23
N VAL A 12 7.18 -24.05 7.61
CA VAL A 12 6.98 -24.20 6.16
C VAL A 12 5.53 -23.92 5.76
N VAL A 13 4.54 -24.31 6.56
CA VAL A 13 3.12 -24.01 6.29
C VAL A 13 2.82 -22.51 6.50
N VAL A 14 3.40 -21.84 7.49
CA VAL A 14 3.25 -20.38 7.67
C VAL A 14 3.93 -19.60 6.53
N VAL A 15 5.10 -20.06 6.06
CA VAL A 15 5.77 -19.46 4.89
C VAL A 15 4.99 -19.71 3.59
N LEU A 16 4.36 -20.88 3.42
CA LEU A 16 3.54 -21.16 2.24
C LEU A 16 2.21 -20.39 2.24
N VAL A 17 1.59 -20.16 3.40
CA VAL A 17 0.41 -19.29 3.52
C VAL A 17 0.77 -17.81 3.26
N ALA A 18 1.96 -17.36 3.68
CA ALA A 18 2.45 -16.01 3.36
C ALA A 18 2.73 -15.81 1.86
N ILE A 19 3.15 -16.86 1.13
CA ILE A 19 3.38 -16.80 -0.33
C ILE A 19 2.06 -16.77 -1.12
N VAL A 20 1.00 -17.42 -0.64
CA VAL A 20 -0.32 -17.41 -1.32
C VAL A 20 -1.04 -16.06 -1.16
N VAL A 21 -0.82 -15.35 -0.04
CA VAL A 21 -1.39 -14.01 0.17
C VAL A 21 -0.72 -12.95 -0.73
N TRP A 22 0.55 -13.12 -1.13
CA TRP A 22 1.24 -12.14 -1.97
C TRP A 22 0.97 -12.26 -3.48
N LYS A 23 0.41 -13.39 -3.93
CA LYS A 23 0.02 -13.61 -5.34
C LYS A 23 -1.38 -13.09 -5.70
N SER A 24 -2.16 -12.59 -4.73
CA SER A 24 -3.57 -12.25 -4.91
C SER A 24 -3.91 -10.77 -4.78
N THR A 25 -2.93 -9.87 -4.57
CA THR A 25 -3.18 -8.42 -4.40
C THR A 25 -2.68 -7.55 -5.54
N ALA A 26 -2.16 -8.13 -6.63
CA ALA A 26 -1.73 -7.36 -7.81
C ALA A 26 -2.88 -6.85 -8.71
N SER A 27 -4.14 -6.84 -8.26
CA SER A 27 -5.27 -6.34 -9.07
C SER A 27 -6.40 -5.63 -8.30
N SER A 28 -6.21 -5.23 -7.04
CA SER A 28 -7.25 -4.47 -6.34
C SER A 28 -6.66 -3.55 -5.27
N ALA A 29 -5.92 -2.53 -5.71
CA ALA A 29 -5.70 -1.31 -4.94
C ALA A 29 -6.32 -0.14 -5.72
N ALA A 30 -7.63 -0.22 -5.95
CA ALA A 30 -8.45 0.90 -6.38
C ALA A 30 -9.27 1.36 -5.17
N VAL A 31 -8.76 2.41 -4.52
CA VAL A 31 -9.44 3.43 -3.72
C VAL A 31 -10.88 3.09 -3.27
N GLN A 32 -11.01 2.59 -2.04
CA GLN A 32 -12.29 2.67 -1.31
C GLN A 32 -12.38 4.05 -0.64
N HIS A 33 -13.04 5.00 -1.30
CA HIS A 33 -13.58 6.17 -0.61
C HIS A 33 -14.82 5.73 0.20
N THR A 34 -14.64 5.42 1.48
CA THR A 34 -15.76 5.35 2.43
C THR A 34 -16.24 6.76 2.74
N LYS A 35 -17.24 7.24 1.98
CA LYS A 35 -18.05 8.38 2.39
C LYS A 35 -19.15 7.87 3.31
N SER A 36 -18.96 8.03 4.62
CA SER A 36 -20.00 7.87 5.61
C SER A 36 -21.14 8.85 5.29
N THR A 37 -22.28 8.35 4.82
CA THR A 37 -23.52 9.12 4.77
C THR A 37 -24.44 8.55 5.82
N ALA A 38 -24.62 9.30 6.92
CA ALA A 38 -25.65 9.03 7.90
C ALA A 38 -27.01 9.17 7.22
N SER A 39 -27.83 8.14 7.38
CA SER A 39 -29.25 8.13 7.02
C SER A 39 -30.01 9.04 7.98
N SER A 40 -30.59 10.12 7.43
CA SER A 40 -31.72 10.81 8.06
C SER A 40 -32.83 10.94 7.01
N GLN A 41 -33.88 10.15 7.19
CA GLN A 41 -35.20 10.44 6.66
C GLN A 41 -35.71 11.71 7.34
N ASP A 42 -36.16 12.71 6.57
CA ASP A 42 -37.58 13.07 6.44
C ASP A 42 -37.74 14.52 5.92
N SER A 43 -38.91 14.80 5.36
CA SER A 43 -39.48 16.10 4.99
C SER A 43 -39.29 16.58 3.55
N SER A 44 -40.31 16.24 2.76
CA SER A 44 -40.84 16.97 1.62
C SER A 44 -40.78 18.49 1.74
N ALA A 45 -40.19 19.14 0.74
CA ALA A 45 -40.58 20.47 0.29
C ALA A 45 -40.31 20.57 -1.22
N GLN A 46 -41.40 20.53 -2.00
CA GLN A 46 -41.40 20.99 -3.38
C GLN A 46 -41.00 22.47 -3.40
N MET A 47 -39.84 22.76 -3.98
CA MET A 47 -39.62 24.04 -4.65
C MET A 47 -39.32 23.73 -6.10
N SER A 48 -40.30 24.05 -6.94
CA SER A 48 -40.23 24.06 -8.38
C SER A 48 -39.14 25.05 -8.79
N ASP A 49 -38.01 24.53 -9.28
CA ASP A 49 -37.08 25.31 -10.08
C ASP A 49 -37.26 24.90 -11.54
N GLU A 50 -37.92 25.80 -12.26
CA GLU A 50 -38.42 25.67 -13.61
C GLU A 50 -37.25 25.87 -14.61
N SER A 51 -36.29 24.94 -14.61
CA SER A 51 -35.32 24.77 -15.71
C SER A 51 -34.75 23.35 -15.83
N MET A 52 -35.52 22.32 -15.48
CA MET A 52 -35.13 20.94 -15.80
C MET A 52 -35.46 20.65 -17.28
N LEU A 53 -34.52 21.01 -18.16
CA LEU A 53 -34.48 20.56 -19.54
C LEU A 53 -34.72 19.04 -19.62
N ASN A 54 -35.71 18.63 -20.41
CA ASN A 54 -35.91 17.25 -20.87
C ASN A 54 -34.71 16.80 -21.71
N LYS A 55 -33.56 16.51 -21.08
CA LYS A 55 -32.40 15.95 -21.76
C LYS A 55 -32.62 14.46 -22.00
N SER A 56 -32.39 14.03 -23.23
CA SER A 56 -32.37 12.61 -23.58
C SER A 56 -31.24 11.87 -22.83
N LYS A 57 -31.38 10.55 -22.68
CA LYS A 57 -30.32 9.71 -22.08
C LYS A 57 -28.97 9.89 -22.80
N ASP A 58 -29.01 10.11 -24.11
CA ASP A 58 -27.83 10.32 -24.95
C ASP A 58 -27.13 11.65 -24.64
N GLU A 59 -27.89 12.73 -24.38
CA GLU A 59 -27.35 14.03 -23.99
C GLU A 59 -26.74 14.00 -22.60
N VAL A 60 -27.42 13.34 -21.64
CA VAL A 60 -26.88 13.16 -20.29
C VAL A 60 -25.58 12.36 -20.32
N PHE A 61 -25.52 11.30 -21.14
CA PHE A 61 -24.31 10.50 -21.30
C PHE A 61 -23.18 11.29 -21.97
N GLN A 62 -23.48 12.10 -22.98
CA GLN A 62 -22.50 12.99 -23.61
C GLN A 62 -21.92 14.01 -22.61
N ASP A 63 -22.77 14.67 -21.82
CA ASP A 63 -22.31 15.61 -20.80
C ASP A 63 -21.39 14.94 -19.77
N SER A 64 -21.75 13.72 -19.34
CA SER A 64 -20.93 12.90 -18.44
C SER A 64 -19.57 12.57 -19.06
N LEU A 65 -19.55 12.17 -20.33
CA LEU A 65 -18.33 11.80 -21.02
C LEU A 65 -17.40 13.00 -21.25
N LEU A 66 -17.96 14.17 -21.60
CA LEU A 66 -17.19 15.42 -21.69
C LEU A 66 -16.57 15.79 -20.34
N LYS A 67 -17.27 15.55 -19.23
CA LYS A 67 -16.73 15.73 -17.88
C LYS A 67 -15.59 14.75 -17.59
N GLN A 68 -15.74 13.47 -17.94
CA GLN A 68 -14.68 12.47 -17.79
C GLN A 68 -13.43 12.82 -18.61
N LEU A 69 -13.60 13.25 -19.87
CA LEU A 69 -12.49 13.72 -20.71
C LEU A 69 -11.78 14.94 -20.10
N LYS A 70 -12.55 15.87 -19.52
CA LYS A 70 -12.00 17.02 -18.80
C LYS A 70 -11.21 16.59 -17.57
N THR A 71 -11.71 15.65 -16.78
CA THR A 71 -10.97 15.08 -15.64
C THR A 71 -9.66 14.44 -16.12
N LEU A 72 -9.71 13.59 -17.15
CA LEU A 72 -8.50 12.95 -17.71
C LEU A 72 -7.48 13.97 -18.24
N GLN A 73 -7.94 15.10 -18.81
CA GLN A 73 -7.06 16.17 -19.26
C GLN A 73 -6.38 16.89 -18.08
N GLN A 74 -7.12 17.11 -16.99
CA GLN A 74 -6.62 17.80 -15.80
C GLN A 74 -5.75 16.90 -14.93
N GLN A 75 -6.04 15.59 -14.91
CA GLN A 75 -5.38 14.56 -14.12
C GLN A 75 -5.04 13.38 -15.03
N PRO A 76 -4.03 13.52 -15.90
CA PRO A 76 -3.63 12.45 -16.81
C PRO A 76 -2.94 11.31 -16.05
N GLY A 77 -2.79 10.18 -16.72
CA GLY A 77 -1.94 9.08 -16.28
C GLY A 77 -2.68 7.88 -15.69
N ASN A 78 -4.02 7.88 -15.74
CA ASN A 78 -4.85 6.75 -15.32
C ASN A 78 -5.95 6.44 -16.36
N ILE A 79 -5.57 5.87 -17.49
CA ILE A 79 -6.55 5.50 -18.53
C ILE A 79 -7.49 4.38 -18.08
N THR A 80 -7.06 3.53 -17.15
CA THR A 80 -7.87 2.44 -16.63
C THR A 80 -9.09 2.96 -15.87
N GLU A 81 -8.91 3.99 -15.03
CA GLU A 81 -10.02 4.65 -14.34
C GLU A 81 -11.01 5.27 -15.33
N PHE A 82 -10.51 6.06 -16.29
CA PHE A 82 -11.35 6.61 -17.36
C PHE A 82 -12.15 5.53 -18.11
N LEU A 83 -11.49 4.44 -18.51
CA LEU A 83 -12.14 3.34 -19.23
C LEU A 83 -13.17 2.59 -18.40
N ASN A 84 -12.92 2.40 -17.10
CA ASN A 84 -13.85 1.76 -16.19
C ASN A 84 -15.09 2.63 -15.97
N GLU A 85 -14.91 3.94 -15.77
CA GLU A 85 -16.01 4.90 -15.65
C GLU A 85 -16.83 4.99 -16.93
N PHE A 86 -16.17 5.04 -18.10
CA PHE A 86 -16.82 5.02 -19.40
C PHE A 86 -17.67 3.76 -19.61
N LYS A 87 -17.11 2.58 -19.32
CA LYS A 87 -17.83 1.29 -19.43
C LYS A 87 -19.01 1.23 -18.48
N ALA A 88 -18.84 1.65 -17.23
CA ALA A 88 -19.90 1.64 -16.22
C ALA A 88 -21.03 2.62 -16.55
N SER A 89 -20.72 3.72 -17.22
CA SER A 89 -21.67 4.80 -17.49
C SER A 89 -22.41 4.65 -18.82
N CYS A 90 -22.03 3.70 -19.68
CA CYS A 90 -22.62 3.59 -21.02
C CYS A 90 -24.02 2.95 -21.01
N PRO A 91 -25.10 3.72 -21.28
CA PRO A 91 -26.46 3.22 -21.22
C PRO A 91 -27.03 2.89 -22.62
N ILE A 92 -26.23 3.07 -23.67
CA ILE A 92 -26.66 3.07 -25.08
C ILE A 92 -26.09 1.86 -25.83
N SER A 93 -26.69 1.54 -26.98
CA SER A 93 -26.28 0.40 -27.80
C SER A 93 -24.88 0.54 -28.42
N ASP A 94 -24.43 1.76 -28.68
CA ASP A 94 -23.10 2.02 -29.27
C ASP A 94 -22.31 3.10 -28.50
N CYS A 95 -21.68 2.65 -27.41
CA CYS A 95 -20.79 3.46 -26.58
C CYS A 95 -19.63 4.06 -27.38
N ASN A 96 -19.14 3.33 -28.38
CA ASN A 96 -17.98 3.73 -29.16
C ASN A 96 -18.33 4.91 -30.08
N ALA A 97 -19.52 4.90 -30.68
CA ALA A 97 -20.02 6.03 -31.46
C ALA A 97 -20.19 7.29 -30.59
N ALA A 98 -20.70 7.15 -29.36
CA ALA A 98 -20.78 8.28 -28.44
C ALA A 98 -19.40 8.80 -28.03
N LEU A 99 -18.42 7.92 -27.80
CA LEU A 99 -17.05 8.34 -27.52
C LEU A 99 -16.41 9.06 -28.69
N ALA A 100 -16.58 8.55 -29.91
CA ALA A 100 -16.13 9.24 -31.12
C ALA A 100 -16.77 10.63 -31.26
N LYS A 101 -18.08 10.75 -31.00
CA LYS A 101 -18.80 12.04 -31.00
C LYS A 101 -18.28 12.98 -29.92
N ALA A 102 -18.01 12.50 -28.70
CA ALA A 102 -17.49 13.33 -27.63
C ALA A 102 -16.09 13.87 -27.96
N LEU A 103 -15.21 13.01 -28.45
CA LEU A 103 -13.86 13.39 -28.86
C LEU A 103 -13.88 14.39 -30.04
N ALA A 104 -14.74 14.17 -31.04
CA ALA A 104 -14.87 15.07 -32.18
C ALA A 104 -15.34 16.48 -31.77
N ASN A 105 -16.17 16.59 -30.74
CA ASN A 105 -16.72 17.86 -30.25
C ASN A 105 -15.95 18.44 -29.05
N TYR A 106 -14.86 17.80 -28.60
CA TYR A 106 -14.12 18.26 -27.44
C TYR A 106 -13.32 19.55 -27.77
N PRO A 107 -13.32 20.60 -26.93
CA PRO A 107 -12.69 21.88 -27.26
C PRO A 107 -11.19 21.79 -27.57
N ASP A 108 -10.45 20.97 -26.82
CA ASP A 108 -9.04 20.72 -27.09
C ASP A 108 -8.88 19.53 -28.05
N GLN A 109 -8.86 19.83 -29.35
CA GLN A 109 -8.72 18.83 -30.40
C GLN A 109 -7.37 18.10 -30.39
N LYS A 110 -6.30 18.71 -29.85
CA LYS A 110 -5.00 18.02 -29.72
C LYS A 110 -5.09 16.95 -28.64
N PHE A 111 -5.68 17.28 -27.49
CA PHE A 111 -5.96 16.31 -26.44
C PHE A 111 -6.91 15.20 -26.92
N ALA A 112 -7.99 15.57 -27.62
CA ALA A 112 -8.94 14.58 -28.15
C ALA A 112 -8.27 13.59 -29.12
N ALA A 113 -7.40 14.08 -30.01
CA ALA A 113 -6.61 13.22 -30.90
C ALA A 113 -5.65 12.31 -30.11
N LEU A 114 -5.04 12.81 -29.02
CA LEU A 114 -4.18 12.01 -28.16
C LEU A 114 -4.94 10.87 -27.48
N VAL A 115 -6.13 11.15 -26.93
CA VAL A 115 -7.01 10.12 -26.34
C VAL A 115 -7.43 9.10 -27.40
N ALA A 116 -7.87 9.56 -28.58
CA ALA A 116 -8.27 8.67 -29.67
C ALA A 116 -7.12 7.74 -30.11
N ASN A 117 -5.91 8.27 -30.23
CA ASN A 117 -4.73 7.48 -30.58
C ASN A 117 -4.35 6.47 -29.51
N LEU A 118 -4.38 6.88 -28.23
CA LEU A 118 -4.14 5.98 -27.09
C LEU A 118 -5.13 4.81 -27.13
N LEU A 119 -6.43 5.10 -27.19
CA LEU A 119 -7.49 4.08 -27.20
C LEU A 119 -7.36 3.12 -28.38
N LYS A 120 -7.01 3.63 -29.57
CA LYS A 120 -6.78 2.82 -30.77
C LYS A 120 -5.59 1.87 -30.60
N ARG A 121 -4.54 2.27 -29.88
CA ARG A 121 -3.29 1.50 -29.73
C ARG A 121 -3.26 0.58 -28.51
N ILE A 122 -4.15 0.77 -27.52
CA ILE A 122 -4.23 -0.08 -26.33
C ILE A 122 -4.33 -1.57 -26.66
N PRO A 123 -5.19 -2.05 -27.59
CA PRO A 123 -5.28 -3.47 -27.89
C PRO A 123 -3.95 -4.08 -28.39
N GLN A 124 -3.21 -3.33 -29.22
CA GLN A 124 -1.89 -3.76 -29.70
C GLN A 124 -0.88 -3.81 -28.55
N TYR A 125 -0.88 -2.80 -27.69
CA TYR A 125 -0.04 -2.78 -26.50
C TYR A 125 -0.34 -3.96 -25.56
N GLU A 126 -1.61 -4.26 -25.29
CA GLU A 126 -2.03 -5.38 -24.45
C GLU A 126 -1.56 -6.73 -25.03
N GLN A 127 -1.69 -6.91 -26.35
CA GLN A 127 -1.19 -8.11 -27.03
C GLN A 127 0.33 -8.24 -26.89
N GLN A 128 1.10 -7.16 -27.09
CA GLN A 128 2.55 -7.20 -26.92
C GLN A 128 2.95 -7.46 -25.47
N MET A 129 2.26 -6.85 -24.51
CA MET A 129 2.47 -7.08 -23.09
C MET A 129 2.30 -8.56 -22.72
N GLN A 130 1.24 -9.20 -23.20
CA GLN A 130 0.99 -10.64 -22.95
C GLN A 130 2.09 -11.55 -23.52
N SER A 131 2.74 -11.14 -24.61
CA SER A 131 3.85 -11.89 -25.22
C SER A 131 5.22 -11.57 -24.62
N THR A 132 5.31 -10.56 -23.75
CA THR A 132 6.59 -10.09 -23.21
C THR A 132 7.00 -10.93 -22.00
N VAL A 133 8.17 -11.56 -22.09
CA VAL A 133 8.81 -12.26 -20.97
C VAL A 133 9.97 -11.42 -20.44
N LEU A 134 9.80 -10.87 -19.24
CA LEU A 134 10.87 -10.12 -18.56
C LEU A 134 11.79 -11.08 -17.81
N SER A 135 13.10 -10.85 -17.92
CA SER A 135 14.10 -11.66 -17.21
C SER A 135 13.94 -11.55 -15.70
N THR A 136 14.03 -12.70 -15.02
CA THR A 136 14.04 -12.76 -13.55
C THR A 136 15.36 -12.24 -12.93
N ALA A 137 16.39 -12.04 -13.75
CA ALA A 137 17.66 -11.46 -13.31
C ALA A 137 17.60 -9.94 -13.12
N LEU A 138 16.63 -9.27 -13.76
CA LEU A 138 16.44 -7.82 -13.64
C LEU A 138 15.88 -7.46 -12.27
N SER A 139 16.35 -6.34 -11.72
CA SER A 139 15.75 -5.69 -10.55
C SER A 139 14.32 -5.20 -10.85
N PRO A 140 13.49 -4.95 -9.82
CA PRO A 140 12.14 -4.40 -10.00
C PRO A 140 12.12 -3.11 -10.83
N LYS A 141 13.09 -2.21 -10.60
CA LYS A 141 13.22 -0.95 -11.35
C LYS A 141 13.53 -1.20 -12.83
N GLU A 142 14.47 -2.08 -13.14
CA GLU A 142 14.83 -2.39 -14.53
C GLU A 142 13.68 -3.07 -15.28
N ARG A 143 12.92 -3.95 -14.61
CA ARG A 143 11.71 -4.54 -15.18
C ARG A 143 10.66 -3.48 -15.48
N PHE A 144 10.44 -2.55 -14.55
CA PHE A 144 9.53 -1.43 -14.76
C PHE A 144 9.99 -0.53 -15.92
N ASP A 145 11.27 -0.20 -16.00
CA ASP A 145 11.83 0.61 -17.09
C ASP A 145 11.67 -0.10 -18.45
N ALA A 146 11.83 -1.42 -18.50
CA ALA A 146 11.58 -2.22 -19.71
C ALA A 146 10.10 -2.19 -20.14
N LEU A 147 9.17 -2.32 -19.18
CA LEU A 147 7.73 -2.19 -19.43
C LEU A 147 7.35 -0.79 -19.90
N TRP A 148 7.95 0.23 -19.28
CA TRP A 148 7.74 1.61 -19.67
C TRP A 148 8.22 1.86 -21.11
N LYS A 149 9.38 1.33 -21.47
CA LYS A 149 9.89 1.41 -22.85
C LYS A 149 8.97 0.71 -23.85
N LEU A 150 8.40 -0.45 -23.50
CA LEU A 150 7.40 -1.13 -24.32
C LEU A 150 6.16 -0.24 -24.53
N ARG A 151 5.67 0.43 -23.50
CA ARG A 151 4.55 1.40 -23.60
C ARG A 151 4.89 2.53 -24.57
N GLU A 152 6.06 3.16 -24.43
CA GLU A 152 6.46 4.26 -25.32
C GLU A 152 6.59 3.79 -26.78
N GLN A 153 7.11 2.59 -27.02
CA GLN A 153 7.27 2.02 -28.35
C GLN A 153 5.95 1.66 -29.02
N THR A 154 4.95 1.23 -28.24
CA THR A 154 3.64 0.78 -28.76
C THR A 154 2.62 1.89 -28.84
N LEU A 155 2.54 2.72 -27.80
CA LEU A 155 1.53 3.75 -27.65
C LEU A 155 2.02 5.10 -28.17
N GLY A 156 3.33 5.37 -28.07
CA GLY A 156 3.90 6.72 -28.17
C GLY A 156 4.16 7.32 -26.78
N GLN A 157 5.12 8.26 -26.68
CA GLN A 157 5.51 8.85 -25.39
C GLN A 157 4.37 9.66 -24.75
N ALA A 158 3.67 10.47 -25.55
CA ALA A 158 2.58 11.29 -25.05
C ALA A 158 1.38 10.43 -24.61
N GLU A 159 1.04 9.41 -25.39
CA GLU A 159 -0.03 8.46 -25.07
C GLU A 159 0.32 7.59 -23.85
N ALA A 160 1.58 7.15 -23.73
CA ALA A 160 2.05 6.40 -22.56
C ALA A 160 1.97 7.26 -21.28
N MET A 161 2.38 8.54 -21.35
CA MET A 161 2.23 9.46 -20.22
C MET A 161 0.77 9.78 -19.91
N LEU A 162 -0.07 9.99 -20.92
CA LEU A 162 -1.51 10.19 -20.74
C LEU A 162 -2.17 8.97 -20.08
N GLY A 163 -1.76 7.77 -20.44
CA GLY A 163 -2.41 6.55 -19.97
C GLY A 163 -1.88 6.01 -18.65
N PHE A 164 -0.57 6.13 -18.42
CA PHE A 164 0.16 5.42 -17.36
C PHE A 164 1.11 6.34 -16.57
N GLY A 165 1.04 7.65 -16.77
CA GLY A 165 1.90 8.62 -16.09
C GLY A 165 1.80 8.58 -14.56
N GLN A 166 0.61 8.34 -14.01
CA GLN A 166 0.40 8.25 -12.57
C GLN A 166 1.08 7.00 -12.00
N GLU A 167 0.90 5.85 -12.66
CA GLU A 167 1.61 4.61 -12.31
C GLU A 167 3.13 4.81 -12.34
N ARG A 168 3.64 5.51 -13.36
CA ARG A 168 5.07 5.82 -13.46
C ARG A 168 5.57 6.70 -12.32
N GLN A 169 4.84 7.75 -11.97
CA GLN A 169 5.22 8.61 -10.85
C GLN A 169 5.22 7.84 -9.53
N TYR A 170 4.19 7.03 -9.29
CA TYR A 170 4.07 6.18 -8.11
C TYR A 170 5.24 5.18 -8.03
N ALA A 171 5.50 4.43 -9.11
CA ALA A 171 6.61 3.47 -9.16
C ALA A 171 7.97 4.16 -8.94
N ASN A 172 8.22 5.29 -9.61
CA ASN A 172 9.45 6.04 -9.45
C ASN A 172 9.66 6.56 -8.02
N TYR A 173 8.60 7.04 -7.36
CA TYR A 173 8.66 7.42 -5.96
C TYR A 173 9.11 6.26 -5.08
N HIS A 174 8.50 5.07 -5.25
CA HIS A 174 8.85 3.90 -4.46
C HIS A 174 10.26 3.37 -4.73
N PHE A 175 10.73 3.40 -5.99
CA PHE A 175 12.11 3.05 -6.31
C PHE A 175 13.09 4.04 -5.68
N ALA A 176 12.83 5.34 -5.77
CA ALA A 176 13.69 6.36 -5.19
C ALA A 176 13.69 6.32 -3.64
N TYR A 177 12.54 5.99 -3.03
CA TYR A 177 12.47 5.72 -1.59
C TYR A 177 13.32 4.51 -1.20
N HIS A 178 13.22 3.41 -1.94
CA HIS A 178 14.02 2.21 -1.69
C HIS A 178 15.53 2.50 -1.87
N ASP A 179 15.92 3.24 -2.91
CA ASP A 179 17.30 3.65 -3.12
C ASP A 179 17.80 4.54 -1.97
N LEU A 180 16.95 5.42 -1.43
CA LEU A 180 17.26 6.23 -0.26
C LEU A 180 17.48 5.38 1.00
N ALA A 181 16.63 4.37 1.22
CA ALA A 181 16.74 3.43 2.34
C ALA A 181 18.08 2.66 2.31
N GLN A 182 18.52 2.22 1.13
CA GLN A 182 19.76 1.44 0.97
C GLN A 182 21.05 2.28 1.08
N LYS A 183 20.99 3.62 1.09
CA LYS A 183 22.17 4.48 1.18
C LYS A 183 22.79 4.43 2.58
N GLN A 184 23.91 3.74 2.72
CA GLN A 184 24.60 3.57 4.01
C GLN A 184 25.33 4.82 4.52
N ASN A 185 25.68 5.76 3.63
CA ASN A 185 26.54 6.90 3.96
C ASN A 185 25.78 8.17 4.40
N LEU A 186 24.54 8.03 4.88
CA LEU A 186 23.71 9.14 5.34
C LEU A 186 23.44 9.00 6.84
N SER A 187 23.58 10.11 7.58
CA SER A 187 23.03 10.18 8.94
C SER A 187 21.51 10.11 8.91
N ALA A 188 20.90 9.79 10.06
CA ALA A 188 19.45 9.80 10.22
C ALA A 188 18.81 11.13 9.74
N GLU A 189 19.34 12.27 10.19
CA GLU A 189 18.84 13.59 9.77
C GLU A 189 18.99 13.85 8.26
N GLN A 190 20.14 13.50 7.68
CA GLN A 190 20.38 13.67 6.25
C GLN A 190 19.42 12.82 5.42
N ARG A 191 19.14 11.59 5.87
CA ARG A 191 18.20 10.69 5.21
C ARG A 191 16.76 11.21 5.30
N LEU A 192 16.34 11.71 6.46
CA LEU A 192 15.02 12.33 6.62
C LEU A 192 14.88 13.59 5.75
N LYS A 193 15.91 14.43 5.65
CA LYS A 193 15.90 15.59 4.76
C LYS A 193 15.82 15.19 3.27
N ALA A 194 16.52 14.14 2.87
CA ALA A 194 16.42 13.60 1.53
C ALA A 194 15.03 13.00 1.25
N PHE A 195 14.38 12.42 2.26
CA PHE A 195 13.00 11.95 2.15
C PHE A 195 12.00 13.10 1.94
N GLU A 196 12.16 14.21 2.65
CA GLU A 196 11.34 15.42 2.42
C GLU A 196 11.54 15.99 1.00
N GLN A 197 12.76 15.94 0.47
CA GLN A 197 13.04 16.33 -0.92
C GLN A 197 12.36 15.38 -1.91
N LEU A 198 12.41 14.07 -1.64
CA LEU A 198 11.74 13.06 -2.45
C LEU A 198 10.22 13.30 -2.49
N GLN A 199 9.60 13.59 -1.34
CA GLN A 199 8.18 13.90 -1.27
C GLN A 199 7.81 15.14 -2.10
N LYS A 200 8.66 16.18 -2.10
CA LYS A 200 8.48 17.38 -2.93
C LYS A 200 8.65 17.09 -4.42
N GLN A 201 9.51 16.14 -4.79
CA GLN A 201 9.72 15.74 -6.18
C GLN A 201 8.53 14.94 -6.73
N TYR A 202 7.82 14.21 -5.88
CA TYR A 202 6.66 13.38 -6.25
C TYR A 202 5.42 13.76 -5.42
N PRO A 203 4.84 14.96 -5.63
CA PRO A 203 3.73 15.45 -4.82
C PRO A 203 2.49 14.56 -4.94
N ASP A 204 2.16 14.08 -6.13
CA ASP A 204 0.96 13.28 -6.37
C ASP A 204 1.04 11.91 -5.68
N ALA A 205 2.18 11.21 -5.83
CA ALA A 205 2.43 9.94 -5.13
C ALA A 205 2.44 10.13 -3.60
N THR A 206 2.99 11.25 -3.12
CA THR A 206 3.00 11.57 -1.69
C THR A 206 1.58 11.85 -1.18
N GLN A 207 0.75 12.57 -1.93
CA GLN A 207 -0.63 12.89 -1.54
C GLN A 207 -1.54 11.67 -1.50
N GLN A 208 -1.28 10.67 -2.34
CA GLN A 208 -1.97 9.38 -2.29
C GLN A 208 -1.64 8.59 -1.02
N GLU A 209 -0.45 8.77 -0.46
CA GLU A 209 -0.05 8.14 0.79
C GLU A 209 -0.69 8.85 1.99
N SER A 210 -1.21 8.06 2.92
CA SER A 210 -1.77 8.59 4.15
C SER A 210 -0.68 9.24 5.01
N LYS A 211 -1.05 10.22 5.85
CA LYS A 211 -0.08 10.83 6.77
C LYS A 211 0.59 9.81 7.70
N ILE A 212 -0.14 8.77 8.10
CA ILE A 212 0.41 7.67 8.89
C ILE A 212 1.35 6.76 8.08
N GLY A 213 1.09 6.56 6.79
CA GLY A 213 2.01 5.85 5.88
C GLY A 213 3.30 6.63 5.65
N GLN A 214 3.21 7.96 5.47
CA GLN A 214 4.38 8.85 5.38
C GLN A 214 5.21 8.82 6.68
N TYR A 215 4.55 8.79 7.84
CA TYR A 215 5.20 8.61 9.14
C TYR A 215 5.96 7.28 9.21
N GLN A 216 5.33 6.17 8.82
CA GLN A 216 5.96 4.84 8.83
C GLN A 216 7.17 4.78 7.89
N GLN A 217 7.07 5.40 6.72
CA GLN A 217 8.20 5.51 5.78
C GLN A 217 9.37 6.28 6.40
N ALA A 218 9.10 7.40 7.06
CA ALA A 218 10.13 8.19 7.74
C ALA A 218 10.74 7.44 8.93
N LEU A 219 9.93 6.73 9.70
CA LEU A 219 10.38 5.93 10.85
C LEU A 219 11.32 4.79 10.40
N ASN A 220 10.99 4.08 9.33
CA ASN A 220 11.85 3.04 8.77
C ASN A 220 13.21 3.60 8.31
N LEU A 221 13.22 4.78 7.66
CA LEU A 221 14.46 5.44 7.27
C LEU A 221 15.32 5.85 8.48
N LEU A 222 14.68 6.31 9.55
CA LEU A 222 15.33 6.67 10.81
C LEU A 222 16.02 5.46 11.46
N GLU A 223 15.32 4.32 11.55
CA GLU A 223 15.84 3.09 12.16
C GLU A 223 17.06 2.52 11.40
N GLN A 224 17.08 2.63 10.08
CA GLN A 224 18.19 2.17 9.25
C GLN A 224 19.45 3.05 9.33
N GLY A 225 19.35 4.27 9.87
CA GLY A 225 20.41 5.29 9.78
C GLY A 225 20.98 5.68 11.12
N SER A 226 20.31 5.26 12.19
CA SER A 226 20.66 5.72 13.52
C SER A 226 21.48 4.71 14.29
N HIS A 227 22.61 5.18 14.81
CA HIS A 227 23.46 4.46 15.74
C HIS A 227 23.43 5.11 17.14
N ASN A 228 22.61 6.17 17.31
CA ASN A 228 22.50 6.96 18.53
C ASN A 228 21.05 6.92 19.07
N PRO A 229 20.80 6.20 20.17
CA PRO A 229 19.44 6.07 20.72
C PRO A 229 18.78 7.40 21.12
N ALA A 230 19.53 8.35 21.69
CA ALA A 230 18.99 9.63 22.14
C ALA A 230 18.56 10.51 20.95
N GLU A 231 19.38 10.54 19.90
CA GLU A 231 19.05 11.22 18.65
C GLU A 231 17.83 10.60 17.98
N THR A 232 17.76 9.26 17.95
CA THR A 232 16.61 8.50 17.42
C THR A 232 15.32 8.88 18.12
N ALA A 233 15.33 8.91 19.46
CA ALA A 233 14.14 9.27 20.24
C ALA A 233 13.67 10.70 19.94
N ARG A 234 14.61 11.66 19.86
CA ARG A 234 14.29 13.04 19.50
C ARG A 234 13.68 13.14 18.09
N LEU A 235 14.32 12.52 17.09
CA LEU A 235 13.83 12.55 15.71
C LEU A 235 12.46 11.86 15.58
N LYS A 236 12.27 10.73 16.25
CA LYS A 236 10.98 10.03 16.30
C LYS A 236 9.87 10.92 16.84
N GLN A 237 10.12 11.68 17.92
CA GLN A 237 9.15 12.64 18.44
C GLN A 237 8.84 13.76 17.43
N GLN A 238 9.84 14.29 16.73
CA GLN A 238 9.62 15.29 15.68
C GLN A 238 8.75 14.74 14.54
N LEU A 239 9.02 13.50 14.09
CA LEU A 239 8.21 12.83 13.07
C LEU A 239 6.76 12.63 13.53
N GLN A 240 6.54 12.25 14.79
CA GLN A 240 5.20 12.13 15.35
C GLN A 240 4.44 13.47 15.36
N GLN A 241 5.12 14.58 15.65
CA GLN A 241 4.51 15.92 15.61
C GLN A 241 4.18 16.37 14.19
N GLN A 242 5.03 16.02 13.21
CA GLN A 242 4.86 16.42 11.82
C GLN A 242 3.76 15.66 11.09
N TYR A 243 3.64 14.36 11.35
CA TYR A 243 2.77 13.48 10.55
C TYR A 243 1.50 13.02 11.27
N LEU A 244 1.51 12.93 12.60
CA LEU A 244 0.39 12.34 13.34
C LEU A 244 -0.51 13.42 13.95
N THR A 245 -1.79 13.09 14.12
CA THR A 245 -2.71 13.86 14.95
C THR A 245 -2.43 13.61 16.44
N GLU A 246 -2.96 14.47 17.33
CA GLU A 246 -2.82 14.27 18.78
C GLU A 246 -3.37 12.91 19.24
N GLN A 247 -4.53 12.51 18.73
CA GLN A 247 -5.12 11.21 19.04
C GLN A 247 -4.21 10.06 18.58
N GLN A 248 -3.63 10.14 17.38
CA GLN A 248 -2.71 9.14 16.86
C GLN A 248 -1.42 9.07 17.69
N ARG A 249 -0.88 10.21 18.13
CA ARG A 249 0.28 10.24 19.02
C ARG A 249 0.02 9.54 20.33
N GLN A 250 -1.14 9.79 20.95
CA GLN A 250 -1.54 9.12 22.19
C GLN A 250 -1.67 7.60 21.99
N GLN A 251 -2.26 7.16 20.89
CA GLN A 251 -2.36 5.73 20.54
C GLN A 251 -0.99 5.08 20.33
N VAL A 252 -0.06 5.77 19.66
CA VAL A 252 1.31 5.28 19.47
C VAL A 252 2.02 5.17 20.82
N GLN A 253 1.93 6.20 21.68
CA GLN A 253 2.55 6.19 23.00
C GLN A 253 1.99 5.07 23.90
N GLN A 254 0.67 4.85 23.89
CA GLN A 254 0.05 3.75 24.64
C GLN A 254 0.54 2.39 24.15
N ARG A 255 0.67 2.21 22.84
CA ARG A 255 1.19 0.98 22.25
C ARG A 255 2.64 0.74 22.62
N GLU A 256 3.49 1.76 22.54
CA GLU A 256 4.90 1.67 22.92
C GLU A 256 5.05 1.29 24.40
N GLN A 257 4.25 1.89 25.29
CA GLN A 257 4.22 1.50 26.71
C GLN A 257 3.77 0.05 26.92
N GLN A 258 2.77 -0.40 26.15
CA GLN A 258 2.31 -1.78 26.21
C GLN A 258 3.38 -2.77 25.71
N GLU A 259 4.08 -2.44 24.63
CA GLU A 259 5.18 -3.25 24.09
C GLU A 259 6.33 -3.34 25.10
N ASP A 260 6.70 -2.24 25.76
CA ASP A 260 7.72 -2.22 26.81
C ASP A 260 7.32 -3.11 28.00
N GLN A 261 6.06 -3.04 28.45
CA GLN A 261 5.55 -3.88 29.52
C GLN A 261 5.54 -5.36 29.14
N GLN A 262 5.10 -5.69 27.92
CA GLN A 262 5.13 -7.05 27.41
C GLN A 262 6.56 -7.59 27.31
N GLN A 263 7.50 -6.77 26.84
CA GLN A 263 8.91 -7.17 26.75
C GLN A 263 9.50 -7.42 28.14
N GLN A 264 9.18 -6.59 29.14
CA GLN A 264 9.58 -6.83 30.52
C GLN A 264 9.01 -8.14 31.07
N GLN A 265 7.73 -8.42 30.82
CA GLN A 265 7.07 -9.67 31.23
C GLN A 265 7.73 -10.90 30.59
N VAL A 266 8.07 -10.83 29.29
CA VAL A 266 8.82 -11.87 28.58
C VAL A 266 10.20 -12.07 29.19
N ASN A 267 10.93 -11.00 29.50
CA ASN A 267 12.26 -11.08 30.12
C ASN A 267 12.20 -11.74 31.51
N GLN A 268 11.20 -11.37 32.32
CA GLN A 268 10.97 -11.99 33.63
C GLN A 268 10.63 -13.48 33.50
N TYR A 269 9.80 -13.85 32.52
CA TYR A 269 9.50 -15.25 32.25
C TYR A 269 10.76 -16.05 31.85
N GLN A 270 11.63 -15.48 31.00
CA GLN A 270 12.88 -16.13 30.61
C GLN A 270 13.81 -16.35 31.81
N GLN A 271 13.93 -15.38 32.71
CA GLN A 271 14.70 -15.52 33.95
C GLN A 271 14.12 -16.60 34.87
N ALA A 272 12.81 -16.60 35.08
CA ALA A 272 12.15 -17.62 35.90
C ALA A 272 12.26 -19.03 35.28
N LEU A 273 12.26 -19.13 33.96
CA LEU A 273 12.48 -20.40 33.26
C LEU A 273 13.91 -20.93 33.48
N GLN A 274 14.92 -20.04 33.42
CA GLN A 274 16.31 -20.42 33.72
C GLN A 274 16.45 -20.89 35.17
N GLN A 275 15.80 -20.20 36.12
CA GLN A 275 15.77 -20.61 37.52
C GLN A 275 15.11 -21.99 37.69
N LEU A 276 13.94 -22.22 37.07
CA LEU A 276 13.28 -23.53 37.09
C LEU A 276 14.18 -24.64 36.53
N GLN A 277 14.90 -24.37 35.44
CA GLN A 277 15.85 -25.35 34.88
C GLN A 277 16.98 -25.66 35.88
N HIS A 278 17.51 -24.64 36.56
CA HIS A 278 18.55 -24.80 37.57
C HIS A 278 18.06 -25.64 38.77
N GLU A 279 16.86 -25.36 39.26
CA GLU A 279 16.22 -26.10 40.37
C GLU A 279 15.93 -27.56 40.01
N MET A 280 15.60 -27.84 38.75
CA MET A 280 15.25 -29.19 38.29
C MET A 280 16.47 -30.04 37.95
N GLN A 281 17.62 -29.44 37.66
CA GLN A 281 18.84 -30.15 37.30
C GLN A 281 19.33 -31.17 38.36
N PRO A 282 19.41 -30.85 39.68
CA PRO A 282 19.84 -31.83 40.69
C PRO A 282 18.85 -32.98 40.88
N LEU A 283 17.58 -32.81 40.51
CA LEU A 283 16.55 -33.84 40.65
C LEU A 283 16.68 -34.95 39.61
N LYS A 284 17.45 -34.74 38.52
CA LYS A 284 17.66 -35.76 37.48
C LYS A 284 18.35 -37.03 37.97
N THR A 285 19.18 -36.93 39.00
CA THR A 285 19.87 -38.08 39.60
C THR A 285 19.07 -38.72 40.73
N GLN A 286 17.96 -38.10 41.14
CA GLN A 286 17.17 -38.52 42.31
C GLN A 286 15.81 -39.11 41.92
N LEU A 287 15.29 -38.76 40.73
CA LEU A 287 13.99 -39.20 40.23
C LEU A 287 14.17 -40.10 39.00
N SER A 288 13.17 -40.95 38.74
CA SER A 288 13.08 -41.59 37.42
C SER A 288 12.83 -40.53 36.34
N GLU A 289 13.21 -40.83 35.10
CA GLU A 289 13.04 -39.89 33.98
C GLU A 289 11.57 -39.48 33.77
N ALA A 290 10.63 -40.41 33.98
CA ALA A 290 9.19 -40.15 33.88
C ALA A 290 8.70 -39.18 34.96
N GLU A 291 9.11 -39.38 36.23
CA GLU A 291 8.74 -38.51 37.34
C GLU A 291 9.37 -37.12 37.21
N TRP A 292 10.64 -37.06 36.81
CA TRP A 292 11.33 -35.80 36.55
C TRP A 292 10.62 -35.00 35.46
N GLN A 293 10.27 -35.65 34.36
CA GLN A 293 9.58 -35.02 33.23
C GLN A 293 8.19 -34.52 33.63
N GLN A 294 7.42 -35.31 34.39
CA GLN A 294 6.10 -34.91 34.88
C GLN A 294 6.20 -33.69 35.80
N GLN A 295 7.14 -33.68 36.74
CA GLN A 295 7.35 -32.54 37.64
C GLN A 295 7.81 -31.30 36.88
N TYR A 296 8.73 -31.45 35.91
CA TYR A 296 9.18 -30.34 35.08
C TYR A 296 8.02 -29.70 34.30
N GLN A 297 7.19 -30.52 33.64
CA GLN A 297 6.05 -30.02 32.84
C GLN A 297 5.00 -29.33 33.72
N SER A 298 4.65 -29.91 34.87
CA SER A 298 3.69 -29.30 35.80
C SER A 298 4.18 -27.96 36.34
N ARG A 299 5.46 -27.85 36.71
CA ARG A 299 6.04 -26.58 37.18
C ARG A 299 6.15 -25.54 36.06
N LEU A 300 6.48 -25.97 34.84
CA LEU A 300 6.53 -25.09 33.67
C LEU A 300 5.13 -24.55 33.31
N GLU A 301 4.10 -25.38 33.39
CA GLU A 301 2.71 -24.99 33.17
C GLU A 301 2.24 -23.97 34.22
N ASN A 302 2.49 -24.25 35.51
CA ASN A 302 2.21 -23.31 36.59
C ASN A 302 2.95 -21.98 36.41
N LEU A 303 4.21 -22.02 35.97
CA LEU A 303 4.97 -20.81 35.68
C LEU A 303 4.36 -20.00 34.54
N ARG A 304 3.89 -20.66 33.47
CA ARG A 304 3.22 -19.97 32.35
C ARG A 304 1.92 -19.32 32.79
N LEU A 305 1.05 -20.06 33.50
CA LEU A 305 -0.24 -19.54 33.98
C LEU A 305 -0.06 -18.38 34.97
N LYS A 306 0.98 -18.44 35.81
CA LYS A 306 1.30 -17.35 36.74
C LYS A 306 1.77 -16.09 36.01
N MET A 307 2.59 -16.26 34.98
CA MET A 307 3.23 -15.13 34.28
C MET A 307 2.36 -14.58 33.15
N PHE A 308 1.48 -15.37 32.56
CA PHE A 308 0.60 -15.01 31.45
C PHE A 308 -0.82 -15.58 31.72
N PRO A 309 -1.60 -14.91 32.59
CA PRO A 309 -2.92 -15.37 33.01
C PRO A 309 -3.99 -15.26 31.91
#